data_AF-A0A2W6I604-F1
#
_entry.id   AF-A0A2W6I604-F1
#
_cell.length_a   1.000
_cell.length_b   1.000
_cell.length_c   1.000
_cell.angle_alpha   90.00
_cell.angle_beta   90.00
_cell.angle_gamma   90.00
#
_symmetry.space_group_name_H-M   'P 1'
#
loop_
_entity.id
_entity.type
_entity.pdbx_description
1 polymer ?
#
loop_
_entity_poly.entity_id
_entity_poly.type
_entity_poly.pdbx_seq_one_letter_code
_entity_poly.pdbx_strand_id
1 'polypeptide(L)'
;MDVRRCAIVVVQPTEQIRFELEGLLRGSDGLVRTLAWEALAPHLDAPVVLDATAQALLGSLSPSAWTTLEAEKACSPAMDLLIASGLVLTRGQDDDVAARDERLRATHWHPLAAVMHAFSRWEDVDAVRNMRESQIETASQMRRTLGAPPPHAAAAEAGLVPLPPQQSNDFDALLARRVTCRNFDVTRSLPLPLLSQMLQRAFGSSSCQREGDDLVFLKKNVPSGGGLHPVEAYVLVRNVDGLAAGMYLYRAQGHGLMPIDCPVAIDRDFVMSMVGQQHWFADSHVLVILAPRFNRTYWKYRQHGKSYRVVAMEAGHLSQTLYLAATDAGLGAFITAAINEKPIERALGLDTINEGVLAVCGFGWRASRMTTSELDPAGVIWNLEDRAG
;
A
#
# COMPACT_ATOMS: atom_id res chain seq x y z
N MET A 1 37.87 11.71 10.31
CA MET A 1 36.41 11.49 10.40
C MET A 1 36.12 10.12 9.82
N ASP A 2 35.47 9.24 10.59
CA ASP A 2 35.10 7.91 10.13
C ASP A 2 33.68 7.93 9.57
N VAL A 3 33.52 7.45 8.33
CA VAL A 3 32.24 7.45 7.64
C VAL A 3 31.91 6.09 7.05
N ARG A 4 30.62 5.84 6.82
CA ARG A 4 30.11 4.77 5.95
C ARG A 4 28.92 5.30 5.17
N ARG A 5 28.61 4.75 4.01
CA ARG A 5 27.34 5.10 3.35
C ARG A 5 26.16 4.34 3.98
N CYS A 6 24.96 4.85 3.76
CA CYS A 6 23.71 4.16 4.11
C CYS A 6 23.62 2.75 3.50
N ALA A 7 22.80 1.90 4.12
CA ALA A 7 22.71 0.48 3.83
C ALA A 7 22.24 0.20 2.41
N ILE A 8 21.18 0.91 1.99
CA ILE A 8 20.52 0.74 0.71
C ILE A 8 20.39 2.12 0.07
N VAL A 9 20.93 2.25 -1.15
CA VAL A 9 20.72 3.40 -2.02
C VAL A 9 20.67 2.92 -3.46
N VAL A 10 19.71 3.43 -4.23
CA VAL A 10 19.67 3.30 -5.69
C VAL A 10 19.90 4.68 -6.28
N VAL A 11 20.85 4.79 -7.20
CA VAL A 11 21.13 6.05 -7.89
C VAL A 11 20.68 5.92 -9.34
N GLN A 12 19.86 6.86 -9.81
CA GLN A 12 19.33 6.89 -11.17
C GLN A 12 19.61 8.23 -11.85
N PRO A 13 19.85 8.24 -13.18
CA PRO A 13 19.90 9.49 -13.95
C PRO A 13 18.49 10.05 -14.13
N THR A 14 18.34 11.37 -14.03
CA THR A 14 17.08 12.08 -14.17
C THR A 14 17.24 13.32 -15.04
N GLU A 15 16.16 13.79 -15.64
CA GLU A 15 16.06 15.08 -16.31
C GLU A 15 14.97 15.91 -15.62
N GLN A 16 15.35 17.03 -15.02
CA GLN A 16 14.41 17.99 -14.48
C GLN A 16 14.05 19.02 -15.54
N ILE A 17 12.75 19.18 -15.78
CA ILE A 17 12.22 20.16 -16.73
C ILE A 17 11.54 21.28 -15.94
N ARG A 18 12.02 22.51 -16.11
CA ARG A 18 11.43 23.71 -15.49
C ARG A 18 11.05 24.72 -16.57
N PHE A 19 9.97 25.44 -16.34
CA PHE A 19 9.55 26.52 -17.22
C PHE A 19 10.19 27.84 -16.79
N GLU A 20 10.90 28.49 -17.71
CA GLU A 20 11.40 29.85 -17.56
C GLU A 20 10.71 30.77 -18.56
N LEU A 21 9.92 31.72 -18.03
CA LEU A 21 9.22 32.71 -18.84
C LEU A 21 10.20 33.53 -19.69
N GLU A 22 11.39 33.85 -19.17
CA GLU A 22 12.43 34.55 -19.93
C GLU A 22 12.85 33.78 -21.20
N GLY A 23 12.95 32.46 -21.10
CA GLY A 23 13.24 31.60 -22.25
C GLY A 23 12.15 31.72 -23.32
N LEU A 24 10.88 31.71 -22.90
CA LEU A 24 9.75 31.89 -23.82
C LEU A 24 9.77 33.28 -24.47
N LEU A 25 10.02 34.33 -23.67
CA LEU A 25 10.11 35.71 -24.15
C LEU A 25 11.30 35.93 -25.12
N ARG A 26 12.35 35.10 -25.03
CA ARG A 26 13.48 35.07 -25.96
C ARG A 26 13.25 34.17 -27.19
N GLY A 27 12.06 33.58 -27.34
CA GLY A 27 11.68 32.77 -28.50
C GLY A 27 12.02 31.29 -28.44
N SER A 28 12.39 30.75 -27.26
CA SER A 28 12.48 29.30 -27.04
C SER A 28 11.14 28.71 -26.58
N ASP A 29 11.07 27.39 -26.35
CA ASP A 29 9.89 26.73 -25.76
C ASP A 29 9.68 27.10 -24.27
N GLY A 30 10.60 27.87 -23.68
CA GLY A 30 10.60 28.22 -22.26
C GLY A 30 10.97 27.06 -21.36
N LEU A 31 11.36 25.89 -21.90
CA LEU A 31 11.69 24.71 -21.11
C LEU A 31 13.19 24.59 -20.91
N VAL A 32 13.63 24.72 -19.65
CA VAL A 32 15.01 24.42 -19.25
C VAL A 32 15.07 23.00 -18.74
N ARG A 33 15.97 22.22 -19.35
CA ARG A 33 16.23 20.81 -19.01
C ARG A 33 17.56 20.73 -18.27
N THR A 34 17.57 20.09 -17.12
CA THR A 34 18.77 19.92 -16.29
C THR A 34 18.94 18.44 -15.96
N LEU A 35 20.06 17.87 -16.41
CA LEU A 35 20.42 16.50 -16.07
C LEU A 35 20.91 16.45 -14.62
N ALA A 36 20.45 15.46 -13.88
CA ALA A 36 20.81 15.26 -12.48
C ALA A 36 20.91 13.77 -12.16
N TRP A 37 21.60 13.45 -11.07
CA TRP A 37 21.50 12.15 -10.44
C TRP A 37 20.55 12.23 -9.26
N GLU A 38 19.77 11.18 -9.06
CA GLU A 38 18.84 11.09 -7.93
C GLU A 38 19.14 9.83 -7.13
N ALA A 39 19.37 9.99 -5.82
CA ALA A 39 19.60 8.90 -4.89
C ALA A 39 18.34 8.61 -4.08
N LEU A 40 17.89 7.37 -4.17
CA LEU A 40 16.73 6.81 -3.48
C LEU A 40 17.22 5.90 -2.35
N ALA A 41 17.12 6.38 -1.10
CA ALA A 41 17.49 5.62 0.08
C ALA A 41 16.26 5.41 0.98
N PRO A 42 15.84 4.17 1.29
CA PRO A 42 14.57 3.90 1.98
C PRO A 42 14.46 4.45 3.40
N HIS A 43 15.59 4.76 4.04
CA HIS A 43 15.60 5.37 5.37
C HIS A 43 15.32 6.89 5.32
N LEU A 44 15.31 7.49 4.13
CA LEU A 44 14.98 8.91 3.90
C LEU A 44 13.54 9.07 3.39
N ASP A 45 12.96 10.26 3.58
CA ASP A 45 11.57 10.55 3.20
C ASP A 45 11.42 11.08 1.76
N ALA A 46 12.51 11.51 1.13
CA ALA A 46 12.53 12.06 -0.22
C ALA A 46 13.83 11.70 -0.96
N PRO A 47 13.81 11.71 -2.31
CA PRO A 47 15.01 11.52 -3.09
C PRO A 47 16.01 12.67 -2.89
N VAL A 48 17.30 12.35 -3.03
CA VAL A 48 18.39 13.32 -2.89
C VAL A 48 19.02 13.57 -4.26
N VAL A 49 19.03 14.83 -4.69
CA VAL A 49 19.69 15.24 -5.94
C VAL A 49 21.20 15.28 -5.73
N LEU A 50 21.95 14.65 -6.63
CA LEU A 50 23.40 14.56 -6.62
C LEU A 50 23.99 15.15 -7.91
N ASP A 51 25.13 15.81 -7.77
CA ASP A 51 26.03 16.06 -8.89
C ASP A 51 26.90 14.83 -9.20
N ALA A 52 27.68 14.89 -10.28
CA ALA A 52 28.54 13.79 -10.69
C ALA A 52 29.64 13.47 -9.66
N THR A 53 30.12 14.47 -8.92
CA THR A 53 31.18 14.31 -7.92
C THR A 53 30.66 13.58 -6.68
N ALA A 54 29.49 13.98 -6.18
CA ALA A 54 28.80 13.34 -5.06
C ALA A 54 28.37 11.90 -5.41
N GLN A 55 27.87 11.69 -6.63
CA GLN A 55 27.54 10.35 -7.12
C GLN A 55 28.76 9.41 -7.12
N ALA A 56 29.89 9.88 -7.67
CA ALA A 56 31.13 9.09 -7.72
C ALA A 56 31.69 8.82 -6.31
N LEU A 57 31.67 9.85 -5.44
CA LEU A 57 32.14 9.73 -4.07
C LEU A 57 31.29 8.73 -3.26
N LEU A 58 29.96 8.81 -3.38
CA LEU A 58 29.04 7.87 -2.73
C LEU A 58 29.32 6.43 -3.14
N GLY A 59 29.58 6.17 -4.43
CA GLY A 59 29.92 4.86 -4.96
C GLY A 59 31.24 4.28 -4.42
N SER A 60 32.15 5.13 -3.94
CA SER A 60 33.45 4.72 -3.38
C SER A 60 33.41 4.31 -1.90
N LEU A 61 32.29 4.57 -1.19
CA LEU A 61 32.16 4.34 0.24
C LEU A 61 31.54 2.96 0.54
N SER A 62 32.04 2.30 1.58
CA SER A 62 31.49 1.02 2.04
C SER A 62 30.16 1.23 2.76
N PRO A 63 29.14 0.39 2.52
CA PRO A 63 27.93 0.38 3.35
C PRO A 63 28.15 -0.28 4.70
N SER A 64 29.15 -1.17 4.83
CA SER A 64 29.30 -2.05 6.00
C SER A 64 30.52 -1.70 6.85
N ALA A 65 31.59 -1.21 6.23
CA ALA A 65 32.81 -0.84 6.91
C ALA A 65 32.84 0.68 7.15
N TRP A 66 33.26 1.06 8.34
CA TRP A 66 33.64 2.45 8.64
C TRP A 66 35.02 2.72 8.05
N THR A 67 35.15 3.78 7.27
CA THR A 67 36.39 4.20 6.62
C THR A 67 36.79 5.58 7.13
N THR A 68 38.05 5.73 7.54
CA THR A 68 38.64 7.04 7.86
C THR A 68 38.91 7.80 6.57
N LEU A 69 38.32 8.98 6.42
CA LEU A 69 38.54 9.82 5.24
C LEU A 69 39.89 10.54 5.29
N GLU A 70 40.52 10.65 4.12
CA GLU A 70 41.64 11.59 3.88
C GLU A 70 41.14 13.04 4.00
N ALA A 71 42.00 13.94 4.47
CA ALA A 71 41.62 15.33 4.79
C ALA A 71 40.96 16.07 3.61
N GLU A 72 41.47 15.87 2.38
CA GLU A 72 40.92 16.52 1.18
C GLU A 72 39.49 16.07 0.85
N LYS A 73 39.19 14.77 1.00
CA LYS A 73 37.84 14.22 0.76
C LYS A 73 36.88 14.61 1.87
N ALA A 74 37.37 14.67 3.12
CA ALA A 74 36.58 15.03 4.29
C ALA A 74 36.03 16.46 4.23
N CYS A 75 36.75 17.39 3.58
CA CYS A 75 36.35 18.81 3.46
C CYS A 75 35.78 19.17 2.08
N SER A 76 35.31 18.19 1.31
CA SER A 76 34.75 18.44 -0.03
C SER A 76 33.26 18.80 0.05
N PRO A 77 32.76 19.75 -0.77
CA PRO A 77 31.32 20.08 -0.82
C PRO A 77 30.43 18.88 -1.13
N ALA A 78 30.94 17.92 -1.90
CA ALA A 78 30.27 16.67 -2.19
C ALA A 78 30.09 15.80 -0.93
N MET A 79 31.10 15.73 -0.05
CA MET A 79 30.98 14.99 1.21
C MET A 79 30.01 15.69 2.17
N ASP A 80 30.05 17.03 2.25
CA ASP A 80 29.11 17.81 3.05
C ASP A 80 27.66 17.56 2.62
N LEU A 81 27.39 17.55 1.31
CA LEU A 81 26.08 17.20 0.76
C LEU A 81 25.66 15.77 1.15
N LEU A 82 26.56 14.78 1.00
CA LEU A 82 26.25 13.38 1.29
C LEU A 82 25.97 13.14 2.79
N ILE A 83 26.68 13.83 3.68
CA ILE A 83 26.45 13.74 5.13
C ILE A 83 25.16 14.47 5.50
N ALA A 84 24.98 15.71 5.04
CA ALA A 84 23.79 16.52 5.35
C ALA A 84 22.50 15.86 4.83
N SER A 85 22.57 15.15 3.71
CA SER A 85 21.43 14.39 3.16
C SER A 85 21.19 13.03 3.81
N GLY A 86 22.08 12.55 4.69
CA GLY A 86 21.94 11.25 5.33
C GLY A 86 22.30 10.05 4.44
N LEU A 87 22.88 10.28 3.26
CA LEU A 87 23.40 9.22 2.40
C LEU A 87 24.73 8.65 2.90
N VAL A 88 25.49 9.46 3.65
CA VAL A 88 26.70 9.10 4.37
C VAL A 88 26.50 9.38 5.85
N LEU A 89 26.84 8.40 6.67
CA LEU A 89 26.74 8.46 8.12
C LEU A 89 28.12 8.58 8.73
N THR A 90 28.17 9.23 9.89
CA THR A 90 29.40 9.50 10.63
C THR A 90 29.44 8.64 11.89
N ARG A 91 30.64 8.20 12.29
CA ARG A 91 30.76 7.32 13.45
C ARG A 91 30.36 8.07 14.72
N GLY A 92 29.41 7.49 15.47
CA GLY A 92 28.86 8.11 16.69
C GLY A 92 27.73 9.11 16.45
N GLN A 93 27.25 9.24 15.21
CA GLN A 93 26.02 9.96 14.90
C GLN A 93 24.82 9.32 15.61
N ASP A 94 24.07 10.14 16.34
CA ASP A 94 22.90 9.74 17.13
C ASP A 94 21.72 10.66 16.79
N ASP A 95 21.15 10.44 15.60
CA ASP A 95 19.97 11.13 15.10
C ASP A 95 18.98 10.14 14.45
N ASP A 96 17.80 10.62 14.08
CA ASP A 96 16.76 9.75 13.51
C ASP A 96 17.19 9.12 12.18
N VAL A 97 18.00 9.80 11.38
CA VAL A 97 18.51 9.28 10.10
C VAL A 97 19.40 8.07 10.33
N ALA A 98 20.36 8.18 11.25
CA ALA A 98 21.23 7.06 11.63
C ALA A 98 20.43 5.91 12.25
N ALA A 99 19.45 6.21 13.10
CA ALA A 99 18.58 5.20 13.71
C ALA A 99 17.72 4.47 12.67
N ARG A 100 17.17 5.18 11.66
CA ARG A 100 16.42 4.61 10.54
C ARG A 100 17.30 3.72 9.66
N ASP A 101 18.51 4.15 9.33
CA ASP A 101 19.46 3.31 8.58
C ASP A 101 19.80 2.01 9.34
N GLU A 102 20.00 2.09 10.65
CA GLU A 102 20.30 0.91 11.47
C GLU A 102 19.10 -0.04 11.57
N ARG A 103 17.88 0.48 11.72
CA ARG A 103 16.66 -0.35 11.63
C ARG A 103 16.57 -1.05 10.28
N LEU A 104 16.82 -0.33 9.18
CA LEU A 104 16.76 -0.89 7.84
C LEU A 104 17.74 -2.06 7.65
N ARG A 105 18.94 -1.97 8.25
CA ARG A 105 19.93 -3.06 8.28
C ARG A 105 19.42 -4.27 9.07
N ALA A 106 18.82 -4.04 10.23
CA ALA A 106 18.30 -5.08 11.11
C ALA A 106 17.09 -5.83 10.52
N THR A 107 16.26 -5.16 9.72
CA THR A 107 15.08 -5.79 9.08
C THR A 107 15.48 -6.76 7.97
N HIS A 108 16.68 -6.65 7.39
CA HIS A 108 17.18 -7.50 6.28
C HIS A 108 16.35 -7.44 5.00
N TRP A 109 15.84 -6.25 4.66
CA TRP A 109 15.12 -6.03 3.41
C TRP A 109 15.92 -6.47 2.17
N HIS A 110 15.19 -6.89 1.14
CA HIS A 110 15.75 -6.88 -0.21
C HIS A 110 15.84 -5.41 -0.69
N PRO A 111 17.00 -4.93 -1.18
CA PRO A 111 17.21 -3.51 -1.49
C PRO A 111 16.14 -2.87 -2.38
N LEU A 112 15.83 -3.48 -3.54
CA LEU A 112 14.85 -2.91 -4.46
C LEU A 112 13.42 -2.94 -3.91
N ALA A 113 13.10 -3.86 -3.00
CA ALA A 113 11.78 -3.93 -2.39
C ALA A 113 11.59 -2.81 -1.36
N ALA A 114 12.63 -2.52 -0.57
CA ALA A 114 12.63 -1.40 0.36
C ALA A 114 12.50 -0.06 -0.39
N VAL A 115 13.26 0.12 -1.48
CA VAL A 115 13.17 1.32 -2.32
C VAL A 115 11.78 1.43 -2.94
N MET A 116 11.27 0.36 -3.55
CA MET A 116 9.92 0.35 -4.12
C MET A 116 8.87 0.76 -3.09
N HIS A 117 8.88 0.13 -1.91
CA HIS A 117 7.92 0.45 -0.85
C HIS A 117 8.06 1.89 -0.36
N ALA A 118 9.27 2.35 -0.03
CA ALA A 118 9.49 3.68 0.53
C ALA A 118 9.01 4.80 -0.41
N PHE A 119 9.28 4.65 -1.73
CA PHE A 119 9.05 5.69 -2.74
C PHE A 119 7.76 5.51 -3.55
N SER A 120 6.94 4.49 -3.30
CA SER A 120 5.62 4.34 -3.92
C SER A 120 4.46 4.83 -3.04
N ARG A 121 4.72 5.18 -1.77
CA ARG A 121 3.69 5.62 -0.83
C ARG A 121 3.20 7.02 -1.15
N TRP A 122 1.89 7.20 -1.15
CA TRP A 122 1.25 8.46 -1.46
C TRP A 122 1.00 9.32 -0.22
N GLU A 123 0.96 10.62 -0.49
CA GLU A 123 0.60 11.68 0.43
C GLU A 123 -0.15 12.74 -0.36
N ASP A 124 -1.31 13.15 0.17
CA ASP A 124 -2.16 14.19 -0.43
C ASP A 124 -2.57 13.96 -1.89
N VAL A 125 -2.67 12.69 -2.30
CA VAL A 125 -3.16 12.32 -3.64
C VAL A 125 -4.70 12.29 -3.65
N ASP A 126 -5.28 13.00 -4.61
CA ASP A 126 -6.70 12.94 -4.95
C ASP A 126 -6.88 12.14 -6.24
N ALA A 127 -7.10 10.84 -6.10
CA ALA A 127 -7.25 9.94 -7.24
C ALA A 127 -8.50 10.27 -8.08
N VAL A 128 -9.57 10.76 -7.44
CA VAL A 128 -10.83 11.10 -8.11
C VAL A 128 -10.66 12.35 -8.98
N ARG A 129 -10.02 13.39 -8.43
CA ARG A 129 -9.69 14.60 -9.19
C ARG A 129 -8.73 14.30 -10.33
N ASN A 130 -7.68 13.50 -10.10
CA ASN A 130 -6.75 13.11 -11.16
C ASN A 130 -7.47 12.41 -12.32
N MET A 131 -8.43 11.52 -12.02
CA MET A 131 -9.26 10.86 -13.03
C MET A 131 -10.15 11.84 -13.80
N ARG A 132 -10.73 12.83 -13.13
CA ARG A 132 -11.55 13.90 -13.73
C ARG A 132 -10.74 14.77 -14.68
N GLU A 133 -9.64 15.32 -14.19
CA GLU A 133 -8.77 16.23 -14.94
C GLU A 133 -8.15 15.52 -16.15
N SER A 134 -7.82 14.24 -16.01
CA SER A 134 -7.31 13.41 -17.12
C SER A 134 -8.41 12.86 -18.03
N GLN A 135 -9.69 13.13 -17.76
CA GLN A 135 -10.82 12.59 -18.51
C GLN A 135 -10.75 11.06 -18.68
N ILE A 136 -10.67 10.34 -17.56
CA ILE A 136 -10.60 8.86 -17.51
C ILE A 136 -11.56 8.24 -16.48
N GLU A 137 -12.64 8.92 -16.11
CA GLU A 137 -13.60 8.40 -15.11
C GLU A 137 -14.45 7.23 -15.64
N THR A 138 -14.77 7.24 -16.93
CA THR A 138 -15.60 6.21 -17.59
C THR A 138 -14.80 5.44 -18.64
N ALA A 139 -15.23 4.21 -18.95
CA ALA A 139 -14.60 3.41 -20.00
C ALA A 139 -14.58 4.12 -21.37
N SER A 140 -15.64 4.86 -21.70
CA SER A 140 -15.73 5.65 -22.94
C SER A 140 -14.75 6.82 -22.96
N GLN A 141 -14.55 7.50 -21.83
CA GLN A 141 -13.54 8.56 -21.68
C GLN A 141 -12.13 7.98 -21.74
N MET A 142 -11.85 6.90 -21.00
CA MET A 142 -10.57 6.18 -21.06
C MET A 142 -10.18 5.81 -22.50
N ARG A 143 -11.12 5.22 -23.26
CA ARG A 143 -10.86 4.84 -24.66
C ARG A 143 -10.56 6.06 -25.55
N ARG A 144 -11.23 7.19 -25.30
CA ARG A 144 -11.04 8.42 -26.07
C ARG A 144 -9.67 9.04 -25.79
N THR A 145 -9.27 9.09 -24.51
CA THR A 145 -8.04 9.75 -24.05
C THR A 145 -6.81 8.87 -24.23
N LEU A 146 -6.89 7.59 -23.86
CA LEU A 146 -5.77 6.64 -23.81
C LEU A 146 -5.68 5.74 -25.05
N GLY A 147 -6.68 5.79 -25.94
CA GLY A 147 -6.80 4.88 -27.08
C GLY A 147 -7.40 3.52 -26.72
N ALA A 148 -7.36 2.58 -27.67
CA ALA A 148 -7.85 1.22 -27.44
C ALA A 148 -6.91 0.46 -26.48
N PRO A 149 -7.44 -0.24 -25.46
CA PRO A 149 -6.59 -1.05 -24.58
C PRO A 149 -6.03 -2.26 -25.33
N PRO A 150 -4.92 -2.85 -24.87
CA PRO A 150 -4.49 -4.16 -25.30
C PRO A 150 -5.61 -5.21 -25.15
N PRO A 151 -5.64 -6.28 -25.98
CA PRO A 151 -6.62 -7.35 -25.84
C PRO A 151 -6.61 -7.97 -24.43
N HIS A 152 -7.79 -8.27 -23.89
CA HIS A 152 -7.97 -8.83 -22.54
C HIS A 152 -7.46 -10.28 -22.40
N ALA A 153 -7.30 -10.98 -23.52
CA ALA A 153 -6.73 -12.30 -23.61
C ALA A 153 -5.81 -12.39 -24.82
N ALA A 154 -4.80 -13.26 -24.76
CA ALA A 154 -4.05 -13.64 -25.94
C ALA A 154 -5.00 -14.21 -27.00
N ALA A 155 -4.69 -14.00 -28.27
CA ALA A 155 -5.49 -14.56 -29.36
C ALA A 155 -5.58 -16.08 -29.20
N ALA A 156 -6.79 -16.64 -29.28
CA ALA A 156 -6.98 -18.07 -29.22
C ALA A 156 -6.31 -18.72 -30.44
N GLU A 157 -5.35 -19.61 -30.19
CA GLU A 157 -4.61 -20.30 -31.24
C GLU A 157 -5.37 -21.52 -31.78
N ALA A 158 -4.93 -22.00 -32.96
CA ALA A 158 -5.38 -23.27 -33.50
C ALA A 158 -5.03 -24.41 -32.52
N GLY A 159 -5.99 -25.30 -32.25
CA GLY A 159 -5.80 -26.42 -31.31
C GLY A 159 -6.39 -26.21 -29.91
N LEU A 160 -7.25 -25.21 -29.71
CA LEU A 160 -8.01 -25.04 -28.47
C LEU A 160 -8.77 -26.34 -28.11
N VAL A 161 -8.51 -26.87 -26.91
CA VAL A 161 -9.26 -28.02 -26.36
C VAL A 161 -10.37 -27.47 -25.45
N PRO A 162 -11.66 -27.61 -25.84
CA PRO A 162 -12.75 -27.16 -24.98
C PRO A 162 -12.86 -28.04 -23.72
N LEU A 163 -13.04 -27.42 -22.56
CA LEU A 163 -13.33 -28.13 -21.31
C LEU A 163 -14.85 -28.30 -21.13
N PRO A 164 -15.33 -29.44 -20.58
CA PRO A 164 -16.75 -29.67 -20.39
C PRO A 164 -17.33 -28.73 -19.32
N PRO A 165 -18.47 -28.06 -19.58
CA PRO A 165 -19.12 -27.23 -18.58
C PRO A 165 -19.55 -28.08 -17.39
N GLN A 166 -19.42 -27.53 -16.18
CA GLN A 166 -19.84 -28.17 -14.93
C GLN A 166 -21.16 -27.58 -14.44
N GLN A 167 -21.93 -28.36 -13.69
CA GLN A 167 -23.16 -27.87 -13.06
C GLN A 167 -22.82 -26.92 -11.91
N SER A 168 -23.45 -25.75 -11.89
CA SER A 168 -23.26 -24.76 -10.84
C SER A 168 -23.81 -25.23 -9.49
N ASN A 169 -23.13 -24.85 -8.41
CA ASN A 169 -23.55 -25.05 -7.02
C ASN A 169 -23.59 -23.72 -6.24
N ASP A 170 -23.84 -23.80 -4.92
CA ASP A 170 -23.95 -22.62 -4.05
C ASP A 170 -22.68 -21.76 -4.01
N PHE A 171 -21.50 -22.38 -4.16
CA PHE A 171 -20.24 -21.66 -4.24
C PHE A 171 -20.12 -20.87 -5.55
N ASP A 172 -20.55 -21.44 -6.68
CA ASP A 172 -20.61 -20.71 -7.95
C ASP A 172 -21.60 -19.53 -7.87
N ALA A 173 -22.75 -19.73 -7.21
CA ALA A 173 -23.71 -18.66 -6.95
C ALA A 173 -23.13 -17.55 -6.04
N LEU A 174 -22.30 -17.91 -5.06
CA LEU A 174 -21.56 -16.95 -4.24
C LEU A 174 -20.55 -16.17 -5.09
N LEU A 175 -19.78 -16.84 -5.95
CA LEU A 175 -18.80 -16.20 -6.84
C LEU A 175 -19.46 -15.24 -7.83
N ALA A 176 -20.64 -15.60 -8.35
CA ALA A 176 -21.41 -14.75 -9.26
C ALA A 176 -21.94 -13.48 -8.58
N ARG A 177 -22.33 -13.55 -7.29
CA ARG A 177 -22.78 -12.39 -6.50
C ARG A 177 -21.63 -11.51 -6.00
N ARG A 178 -20.41 -12.05 -5.92
CA ARG A 178 -19.25 -11.31 -5.42
C ARG A 178 -18.87 -10.21 -6.42
N VAL A 179 -19.04 -8.96 -6.04
CA VAL A 179 -18.64 -7.77 -6.81
C VAL A 179 -18.05 -6.69 -5.88
N THR A 180 -17.27 -5.76 -6.43
CA THR A 180 -16.80 -4.57 -5.70
C THR A 180 -17.96 -3.63 -5.42
N CYS A 181 -18.20 -3.34 -4.13
CA CYS A 181 -19.19 -2.40 -3.66
C CYS A 181 -18.61 -0.98 -3.60
N ARG A 182 -19.35 -0.02 -4.16
CA ARG A 182 -19.12 1.43 -4.12
C ARG A 182 -20.36 2.18 -3.65
N ASN A 183 -21.41 1.48 -3.21
CA ASN A 183 -22.64 2.10 -2.75
C ASN A 183 -23.02 1.50 -1.39
N PHE A 184 -22.73 2.23 -0.32
CA PHE A 184 -23.00 1.80 1.05
C PHE A 184 -24.21 2.54 1.65
N ASP A 185 -25.05 1.82 2.39
CA ASP A 185 -26.16 2.40 3.16
C ASP A 185 -25.63 2.99 4.47
N VAL A 186 -25.35 4.29 4.45
CA VAL A 186 -24.86 5.02 5.63
C VAL A 186 -25.90 5.18 6.73
N THR A 187 -27.18 4.93 6.46
CA THR A 187 -28.28 5.13 7.42
C THR A 187 -28.50 3.93 8.33
N ARG A 188 -28.08 2.74 7.88
CA ARG A 188 -28.20 1.49 8.63
C ARG A 188 -26.91 1.18 9.36
N SER A 189 -26.96 0.91 10.66
CA SER A 189 -25.80 0.44 11.42
C SER A 189 -25.48 -1.04 11.18
N LEU A 190 -24.22 -1.41 11.30
CA LEU A 190 -23.78 -2.80 11.19
C LEU A 190 -23.84 -3.48 12.58
N PRO A 191 -24.56 -4.60 12.75
CA PRO A 191 -24.53 -5.34 14.01
C PRO A 191 -23.13 -5.85 14.38
N LEU A 192 -22.71 -5.70 15.64
CA LEU A 192 -21.43 -6.23 16.15
C LEU A 192 -21.19 -7.72 15.83
N PRO A 193 -22.18 -8.63 15.90
CA PRO A 193 -21.97 -10.02 15.51
C PRO A 193 -21.53 -10.19 14.05
N LEU A 194 -21.99 -9.34 13.12
CA LEU A 194 -21.53 -9.38 11.73
C LEU A 194 -20.10 -8.86 11.60
N LEU A 195 -19.72 -7.78 12.30
CA LEU A 195 -18.32 -7.34 12.39
C LEU A 195 -17.41 -8.48 12.90
N SER A 196 -17.80 -9.11 14.01
CA SER A 196 -17.08 -10.25 14.60
C SER A 196 -16.92 -11.40 13.60
N GLN A 197 -18.01 -11.82 12.94
CA GLN A 197 -17.97 -12.87 11.92
C GLN A 197 -17.02 -12.52 10.77
N MET A 198 -17.07 -11.29 10.26
CA MET A 198 -16.21 -10.82 9.17
C MET A 198 -14.73 -10.89 9.55
N LEU A 199 -14.37 -10.35 10.73
CA LEU A 199 -12.99 -10.37 11.21
C LEU A 199 -12.49 -11.78 11.51
N GLN A 200 -13.35 -12.64 12.07
CA GLN A 200 -13.02 -14.03 12.34
C GLN A 200 -12.71 -14.79 11.04
N ARG A 201 -13.56 -14.65 10.02
CA ARG A 201 -13.42 -15.35 8.74
C ARG A 201 -12.17 -14.93 7.97
N ALA A 202 -11.89 -13.62 7.89
CA ALA A 202 -10.80 -13.08 7.08
C ALA A 202 -9.45 -13.04 7.83
N PHE A 203 -9.43 -12.66 9.10
CA PHE A 203 -8.20 -12.34 9.83
C PHE A 203 -7.92 -13.23 11.04
N GLY A 204 -8.93 -13.94 11.55
CA GLY A 204 -8.83 -14.81 12.72
C GLY A 204 -7.89 -16.01 12.51
N SER A 205 -7.28 -16.47 13.59
CA SER A 205 -6.56 -17.75 13.61
C SER A 205 -7.39 -18.83 14.29
N SER A 206 -7.49 -20.01 13.70
CA SER A 206 -8.19 -21.16 14.28
C SER A 206 -7.30 -21.99 15.21
N SER A 207 -5.97 -21.95 15.01
CA SER A 207 -4.99 -22.57 15.91
C SER A 207 -3.63 -21.90 15.77
N CYS A 208 -2.71 -22.27 16.66
CA CYS A 208 -1.30 -21.90 16.55
C CYS A 208 -0.38 -23.08 16.86
N GLN A 209 0.76 -23.12 16.16
CA GLN A 209 1.91 -23.95 16.53
C GLN A 209 2.94 -23.05 17.22
N ARG A 210 3.47 -23.52 18.34
CA ARG A 210 4.52 -22.82 19.10
C ARG A 210 5.77 -23.69 19.14
N GLU A 211 6.91 -23.06 18.90
CA GLU A 211 8.23 -23.65 19.05
C GLU A 211 9.01 -22.78 20.04
N GLY A 212 9.26 -23.29 21.25
CA GLY A 212 9.80 -22.47 22.34
C GLY A 212 8.87 -21.32 22.76
N ASP A 213 9.46 -20.28 23.36
CA ASP A 213 8.71 -19.17 23.95
C ASP A 213 8.39 -18.05 22.94
N ASP A 214 9.15 -17.96 21.85
CA ASP A 214 9.20 -16.79 20.96
C ASP A 214 8.70 -17.06 19.53
N LEU A 215 8.66 -18.31 19.08
CA LEU A 215 8.25 -18.65 17.71
C LEU A 215 6.82 -19.20 17.64
N VAL A 216 5.92 -18.40 17.08
CA VAL A 216 4.50 -18.75 16.91
C VAL A 216 4.09 -18.71 15.44
N PHE A 217 3.53 -19.80 14.93
CA PHE A 217 2.88 -19.87 13.62
C PHE A 217 1.37 -19.95 13.78
N LEU A 218 0.63 -19.15 13.03
CA LEU A 218 -0.82 -19.13 13.08
C LEU A 218 -1.39 -19.97 11.94
N LYS A 219 -2.44 -20.75 12.23
CA LYS A 219 -3.31 -21.32 11.20
C LYS A 219 -4.47 -20.36 10.97
N LYS A 220 -4.47 -19.68 9.83
CA LYS A 220 -5.60 -18.85 9.37
C LYS A 220 -6.34 -19.53 8.21
N ASN A 221 -7.51 -18.98 7.86
CA ASN A 221 -8.29 -19.39 6.68
C ASN A 221 -7.66 -18.93 5.35
N VAL A 222 -6.68 -18.03 5.44
CA VAL A 222 -5.99 -17.41 4.32
C VAL A 222 -4.57 -17.96 4.27
N PRO A 223 -4.01 -18.30 3.08
CA PRO A 223 -2.62 -18.74 2.99
C PRO A 223 -1.64 -17.58 3.13
N SER A 224 -0.44 -17.89 3.64
CA SER A 224 0.67 -16.94 3.82
C SER A 224 2.00 -17.57 3.40
N GLY A 225 2.89 -16.77 2.82
CA GLY A 225 4.24 -17.19 2.44
C GLY A 225 4.99 -17.73 3.65
N GLY A 226 5.29 -19.04 3.64
CA GLY A 226 5.98 -19.70 4.75
C GLY A 226 5.18 -19.76 6.06
N GLY A 227 3.87 -19.49 6.04
CA GLY A 227 2.99 -19.48 7.21
C GLY A 227 3.27 -18.33 8.20
N LEU A 228 3.90 -17.25 7.75
CA LEU A 228 4.42 -16.19 8.63
C LEU A 228 3.36 -15.18 9.08
N HIS A 229 2.31 -15.00 8.27
CA HIS A 229 1.20 -14.08 8.52
C HIS A 229 1.62 -12.66 8.94
N PRO A 230 2.46 -11.95 8.16
CA PRO A 230 2.96 -10.63 8.51
C PRO A 230 1.88 -9.54 8.52
N VAL A 231 0.76 -9.71 7.82
CA VAL A 231 -0.28 -8.65 7.69
C VAL A 231 -1.10 -8.53 8.96
N GLU A 232 -0.97 -7.38 9.64
CA GLU A 232 -1.85 -6.95 10.71
C GLU A 232 -3.09 -6.25 10.15
N ALA A 233 -4.21 -6.37 10.86
CA ALA A 233 -5.48 -5.77 10.49
C ALA A 233 -5.83 -4.64 11.47
N TYR A 234 -5.63 -3.40 11.03
CA TYR A 234 -6.07 -2.21 11.75
C TYR A 234 -7.48 -1.87 11.28
N VAL A 235 -8.45 -1.93 12.18
CA VAL A 235 -9.88 -1.83 11.92
C VAL A 235 -10.37 -0.45 12.31
N LEU A 236 -10.76 0.34 11.32
CA LEU A 236 -11.49 1.57 11.50
C LEU A 236 -12.98 1.28 11.53
N VAL A 237 -13.59 1.47 12.70
CA VAL A 237 -15.03 1.34 12.95
C VAL A 237 -15.70 2.68 12.75
N ARG A 238 -16.73 2.74 11.89
CA ARG A 238 -17.49 3.96 11.60
C ARG A 238 -18.92 3.89 12.14
N ASN A 239 -19.64 2.82 11.80
CA ASN A 239 -21.05 2.68 12.15
C ASN A 239 -21.39 1.22 12.49
N VAL A 240 -21.10 0.83 13.74
CA VAL A 240 -21.32 -0.53 14.26
C VAL A 240 -22.09 -0.46 15.58
N ASP A 241 -23.18 -1.21 15.70
CA ASP A 241 -23.99 -1.24 16.92
C ASP A 241 -23.20 -1.83 18.09
N GLY A 242 -23.16 -1.13 19.22
CA GLY A 242 -22.50 -1.64 20.44
C GLY A 242 -20.97 -1.56 20.41
N LEU A 243 -20.36 -0.88 19.44
CA LEU A 243 -18.93 -0.61 19.40
C LEU A 243 -18.68 0.87 19.05
N ALA A 244 -17.87 1.56 19.85
CA ALA A 244 -17.56 2.96 19.60
C ALA A 244 -16.80 3.13 18.27
N ALA A 245 -17.14 4.17 17.52
CA ALA A 245 -16.39 4.54 16.33
C ALA A 245 -14.94 4.91 16.72
N GLY A 246 -13.98 4.47 15.91
CA GLY A 246 -12.55 4.65 16.23
C GLY A 246 -11.65 3.63 15.53
N MET A 247 -10.35 3.76 15.80
CA MET A 247 -9.32 2.86 15.27
C MET A 247 -9.02 1.75 16.27
N TYR A 248 -8.87 0.52 15.78
CA TYR A 248 -8.59 -0.66 16.59
C TYR A 248 -7.54 -1.56 15.93
N LEU A 249 -6.74 -2.29 16.71
CA LEU A 249 -5.95 -3.42 16.23
C LEU A 249 -6.71 -4.72 16.47
N TYR A 250 -6.91 -5.51 15.43
CA TYR A 250 -7.49 -6.85 15.57
C TYR A 250 -6.45 -7.88 16.03
N ARG A 251 -6.73 -8.57 17.14
CA ARG A 251 -5.87 -9.61 17.73
C ARG A 251 -6.34 -10.99 17.30
N ALA A 252 -5.68 -11.57 16.29
CA ALA A 252 -6.11 -12.81 15.63
C ALA A 252 -6.30 -14.02 16.57
N GLN A 253 -5.41 -14.20 17.57
CA GLN A 253 -5.50 -15.32 18.53
C GLN A 253 -6.62 -15.16 19.55
N GLY A 254 -6.83 -13.93 20.04
CA GLY A 254 -7.84 -13.64 21.06
C GLY A 254 -9.22 -13.31 20.48
N HIS A 255 -9.33 -13.20 19.15
CA HIS A 255 -10.51 -12.69 18.46
C HIS A 255 -11.06 -11.42 19.12
N GLY A 256 -10.20 -10.41 19.29
CA GLY A 256 -10.54 -9.18 20.01
C GLY A 256 -10.05 -7.93 19.29
N LEU A 257 -10.65 -6.79 19.62
CA LEU A 257 -10.26 -5.47 19.14
C LEU A 257 -9.60 -4.69 20.27
N MET A 258 -8.38 -4.22 20.05
CA MET A 258 -7.68 -3.33 20.97
C MET A 258 -7.83 -1.90 20.47
N PRO A 259 -8.41 -0.96 21.23
CA PRO A 259 -8.50 0.44 20.80
C PRO A 259 -7.11 1.03 20.60
N ILE A 260 -6.97 1.90 19.60
CA ILE A 260 -5.76 2.64 19.30
C ILE A 260 -6.04 4.13 19.51
N ASP A 261 -5.24 4.75 20.37
CA ASP A 261 -5.23 6.19 20.53
C ASP A 261 -4.43 6.82 19.38
N CYS A 262 -5.15 7.33 18.39
CA CYS A 262 -4.54 8.05 17.28
C CYS A 262 -4.16 9.48 17.71
N PRO A 263 -3.01 10.01 17.26
CA PRO A 263 -2.61 11.39 17.51
C PRO A 263 -3.42 12.40 16.67
N VAL A 264 -4.29 11.92 15.78
CA VAL A 264 -5.14 12.71 14.90
C VAL A 264 -6.59 12.31 15.06
N ALA A 265 -7.51 13.24 14.83
CA ALA A 265 -8.93 12.95 14.79
C ALA A 265 -9.27 12.07 13.57
N ILE A 266 -10.01 10.99 13.80
CA ILE A 266 -10.44 10.06 12.75
C ILE A 266 -11.83 10.46 12.26
N ASP A 267 -11.91 11.65 11.66
CA ASP A 267 -13.13 12.21 11.10
C ASP A 267 -13.37 11.76 9.65
N ARG A 268 -14.37 12.35 8.98
CA ARG A 268 -14.67 12.02 7.58
C ARG A 268 -13.54 12.44 6.63
N ASP A 269 -12.88 13.56 6.87
CA ASP A 269 -11.84 14.09 5.99
C ASP A 269 -10.58 13.23 6.05
N PHE A 270 -10.23 12.73 7.23
CA PHE A 270 -9.18 11.73 7.39
C PHE A 270 -9.49 10.46 6.59
N VAL A 271 -10.72 9.93 6.68
CA VAL A 271 -11.10 8.72 5.93
C VAL A 271 -11.08 8.94 4.43
N MET A 272 -11.56 10.09 3.97
CA MET A 272 -11.47 10.51 2.56
C MET A 272 -10.01 10.54 2.09
N SER A 273 -9.13 11.18 2.86
CA SER A 273 -7.70 11.23 2.56
C SER A 273 -7.08 9.84 2.52
N MET A 274 -7.36 8.99 3.52
CA MET A 274 -6.87 7.62 3.59
C MET A 274 -7.14 6.83 2.30
N VAL A 275 -8.33 6.95 1.71
CA VAL A 275 -8.71 6.24 0.47
C VAL A 275 -8.50 7.07 -0.79
N GLY A 276 -7.60 8.06 -0.80
CA GLY A 276 -7.26 8.83 -2.00
C GLY A 276 -8.46 9.59 -2.58
N GLN A 277 -9.33 10.11 -1.71
CA GLN A 277 -10.57 10.84 -2.01
C GLN A 277 -11.70 10.01 -2.66
N GLN A 278 -11.59 8.68 -2.65
CA GLN A 278 -12.64 7.77 -3.13
C GLN A 278 -13.84 7.77 -2.16
N HIS A 279 -14.72 8.77 -2.28
CA HIS A 279 -15.88 8.97 -1.39
C HIS A 279 -16.75 7.72 -1.19
N TRP A 280 -16.95 6.94 -2.25
CA TRP A 280 -17.71 5.70 -2.18
C TRP A 280 -17.12 4.63 -1.25
N PHE A 281 -15.81 4.63 -1.00
CA PHE A 281 -15.18 3.71 -0.04
C PHE A 281 -15.19 4.27 1.39
N ALA A 282 -15.10 5.60 1.52
CA ALA A 282 -15.16 6.29 2.81
C ALA A 282 -16.52 6.15 3.53
N ASP A 283 -17.57 5.81 2.78
CA ASP A 283 -18.93 5.63 3.30
C ASP A 283 -19.20 4.20 3.84
N SER A 284 -18.22 3.29 3.77
CA SER A 284 -18.35 1.94 4.35
C SER A 284 -18.40 1.95 5.89
N HIS A 285 -19.10 0.98 6.47
CA HIS A 285 -19.28 0.85 7.92
C HIS A 285 -17.98 0.51 8.65
N VAL A 286 -17.11 -0.24 8.00
CA VAL A 286 -15.84 -0.73 8.52
C VAL A 286 -14.79 -0.68 7.42
N LEU A 287 -13.65 -0.07 7.72
CA LEU A 287 -12.45 -0.12 6.88
C LEU A 287 -11.38 -0.90 7.62
N VAL A 288 -10.64 -1.75 6.91
CA VAL A 288 -9.54 -2.55 7.44
C VAL A 288 -8.28 -2.20 6.65
N ILE A 289 -7.34 -1.58 7.34
CA ILE A 289 -6.02 -1.23 6.84
C ILE A 289 -5.13 -2.46 6.97
N LEU A 290 -4.59 -2.91 5.84
CA LEU A 290 -3.70 -4.06 5.75
C LEU A 290 -2.26 -3.57 5.88
N ALA A 291 -1.67 -3.76 7.05
CA ALA A 291 -0.33 -3.28 7.39
C ALA A 291 0.60 -4.46 7.73
N PRO A 292 1.38 -4.98 6.77
CA PRO A 292 2.40 -5.97 7.04
C PRO A 292 3.51 -5.48 7.97
N ARG A 293 3.92 -6.37 8.86
CA ARG A 293 5.18 -6.33 9.61
C ARG A 293 6.27 -7.00 8.77
N PHE A 294 6.99 -6.22 7.98
CA PHE A 294 8.01 -6.70 7.05
C PHE A 294 9.13 -7.48 7.73
N ASN A 295 9.51 -7.08 8.95
CA ASN A 295 10.50 -7.81 9.76
C ASN A 295 10.10 -9.28 10.02
N ARG A 296 8.80 -9.57 10.15
CA ARG A 296 8.29 -10.94 10.33
C ARG A 296 8.59 -11.81 9.11
N THR A 297 8.46 -11.25 7.90
CA THR A 297 8.76 -11.94 6.64
C THR A 297 10.27 -12.07 6.43
N TYR A 298 11.01 -10.96 6.59
CA TYR A 298 12.44 -10.91 6.31
C TYR A 298 13.31 -11.59 7.38
N TRP A 299 12.78 -11.86 8.58
CA TRP A 299 13.41 -12.74 9.56
C TRP A 299 13.76 -14.12 8.95
N LYS A 300 12.82 -14.71 8.18
CA LYS A 300 13.03 -15.98 7.48
C LYS A 300 13.65 -15.77 6.10
N TYR A 301 13.14 -14.82 5.33
CA TYR A 301 13.50 -14.61 3.93
C TYR A 301 14.41 -13.40 3.73
N ARG A 302 15.52 -13.35 4.49
CA ARG A 302 16.51 -12.27 4.49
C ARG A 302 16.97 -11.93 3.08
N GLN A 303 16.87 -10.65 2.70
CA GLN A 303 17.29 -10.10 1.42
C GLN A 303 16.71 -10.81 0.18
N HIS A 304 15.65 -11.59 0.33
CA HIS A 304 15.13 -12.40 -0.76
C HIS A 304 14.16 -11.58 -1.64
N GLY A 305 14.42 -11.53 -2.95
CA GLY A 305 13.68 -10.66 -3.89
C GLY A 305 12.20 -10.99 -4.07
N LYS A 306 11.76 -12.20 -3.69
CA LYS A 306 10.33 -12.59 -3.76
C LYS A 306 9.53 -12.22 -2.50
N SER A 307 10.19 -11.82 -1.41
CA SER A 307 9.55 -11.62 -0.10
C SER A 307 8.44 -10.57 -0.15
N TYR A 308 8.69 -9.41 -0.77
CA TYR A 308 7.65 -8.38 -0.90
C TYR A 308 6.44 -8.85 -1.73
N ARG A 309 6.69 -9.63 -2.79
CA ARG A 309 5.62 -10.19 -3.64
C ARG A 309 4.71 -11.13 -2.85
N VAL A 310 5.26 -11.98 -1.98
CA VAL A 310 4.42 -12.88 -1.16
C VAL A 310 3.60 -12.12 -0.11
N VAL A 311 4.11 -10.99 0.40
CA VAL A 311 3.35 -10.10 1.29
C VAL A 311 2.18 -9.45 0.53
N ALA A 312 2.41 -8.94 -0.67
CA ALA A 312 1.36 -8.38 -1.51
C ALA A 312 0.29 -9.43 -1.90
N MET A 313 0.70 -10.66 -2.22
CA MET A 313 -0.23 -11.76 -2.48
C MET A 313 -1.10 -12.09 -1.27
N GLU A 314 -0.55 -12.04 -0.05
CA GLU A 314 -1.32 -12.25 1.18
C GLU A 314 -2.41 -11.19 1.38
N ALA A 315 -2.12 -9.92 1.10
CA ALA A 315 -3.15 -8.88 1.09
C ALA A 315 -4.28 -9.21 0.09
N GLY A 316 -3.92 -9.72 -1.09
CA GLY A 316 -4.88 -10.22 -2.08
C GLY A 316 -5.74 -11.37 -1.55
N HIS A 317 -5.14 -12.38 -0.92
CA HIS A 317 -5.87 -13.51 -0.35
C HIS A 317 -6.81 -13.07 0.79
N LEU A 318 -6.34 -12.20 1.70
CA LEU A 318 -7.16 -11.61 2.76
C LEU A 318 -8.36 -10.87 2.18
N SER A 319 -8.14 -10.07 1.14
CA SER A 319 -9.20 -9.32 0.46
C SER A 319 -10.26 -10.24 -0.14
N GLN A 320 -9.85 -11.34 -0.80
CA GLN A 320 -10.79 -12.26 -1.43
C GLN A 320 -11.61 -13.02 -0.38
N THR A 321 -11.01 -13.45 0.71
CA THR A 321 -11.75 -14.06 1.83
C THR A 321 -12.74 -13.07 2.45
N LEU A 322 -12.35 -11.80 2.59
CA LEU A 322 -13.26 -10.74 3.05
C LEU A 322 -14.42 -10.51 2.06
N TYR A 323 -14.16 -10.49 0.75
CA TYR A 323 -15.20 -10.40 -0.27
C TYR A 323 -16.21 -11.55 -0.17
N LEU A 324 -15.73 -12.80 -0.07
CA LEU A 324 -16.59 -13.97 0.01
C LEU A 324 -17.39 -13.96 1.32
N ALA A 325 -16.75 -13.63 2.44
CA ALA A 325 -17.42 -13.54 3.74
C ALA A 325 -18.51 -12.45 3.75
N ALA A 326 -18.25 -11.28 3.14
CA ALA A 326 -19.22 -10.20 3.03
C ALA A 326 -20.39 -10.61 2.13
N THR A 327 -20.09 -11.19 0.97
CA THR A 327 -21.12 -11.61 0.01
C THR A 327 -22.04 -12.69 0.61
N ASP A 328 -21.47 -13.64 1.36
CA ASP A 328 -22.21 -14.67 2.10
C ASP A 328 -23.13 -14.05 3.15
N ALA A 329 -22.66 -13.01 3.86
CA ALA A 329 -23.43 -12.27 4.85
C ALA A 329 -24.43 -11.24 4.25
N GLY A 330 -24.51 -11.13 2.91
CA GLY A 330 -25.35 -10.13 2.23
C GLY A 330 -24.82 -8.68 2.33
N LEU A 331 -23.53 -8.52 2.61
CA LEU A 331 -22.82 -7.24 2.69
C LEU A 331 -22.10 -6.91 1.37
N GLY A 332 -21.87 -5.62 1.14
CA GLY A 332 -20.92 -5.15 0.14
C GLY A 332 -19.50 -5.13 0.69
N ALA A 333 -18.50 -5.31 -0.17
CA ALA A 333 -17.09 -5.21 0.18
C ALA A 333 -16.26 -4.52 -0.91
N PHE A 334 -15.09 -3.99 -0.53
CA PHE A 334 -14.11 -3.47 -1.47
C PHE A 334 -12.67 -3.77 -1.02
N ILE A 335 -11.73 -3.58 -1.94
CA ILE A 335 -10.32 -3.33 -1.65
C ILE A 335 -9.80 -2.25 -2.58
N THR A 336 -8.93 -1.39 -2.09
CA THR A 336 -8.21 -0.40 -2.88
C THR A 336 -6.76 -0.28 -2.41
N ALA A 337 -5.86 -0.14 -3.38
CA ALA A 337 -4.47 0.23 -3.17
C ALA A 337 -4.19 1.68 -3.63
N ALA A 338 -5.21 2.39 -4.14
CA ALA A 338 -5.15 3.82 -4.37
C ALA A 338 -5.45 4.54 -3.04
N ILE A 339 -4.47 4.55 -2.15
CA ILE A 339 -4.58 5.05 -0.78
C ILE A 339 -3.46 6.04 -0.50
N ASN A 340 -3.63 6.92 0.48
CA ASN A 340 -2.54 7.74 0.98
C ASN A 340 -1.93 7.04 2.20
N GLU A 341 -0.86 6.27 2.01
CA GLU A 341 -0.23 5.48 3.09
C GLU A 341 0.36 6.36 4.18
N LYS A 342 1.08 7.44 3.81
CA LYS A 342 1.79 8.26 4.79
C LYS A 342 0.91 8.85 5.90
N PRO A 343 -0.28 9.43 5.63
CA PRO A 343 -1.16 9.89 6.70
C PRO A 343 -1.71 8.75 7.57
N ILE A 344 -1.96 7.56 6.99
CA ILE A 344 -2.39 6.38 7.77
C ILE A 344 -1.27 5.93 8.71
N GLU A 345 -0.05 5.82 8.20
CA GLU A 345 1.13 5.38 8.94
C GLU A 345 1.45 6.34 10.09
N ARG A 346 1.32 7.66 9.87
CA ARG A 346 1.43 8.66 10.95
C ARG A 346 0.33 8.52 11.99
N ALA A 347 -0.93 8.32 11.58
CA ALA A 347 -2.05 8.16 12.51
C ALA A 347 -1.95 6.88 13.35
N LEU A 348 -1.29 5.84 12.82
CA LEU A 348 -1.04 4.58 13.50
C LEU A 348 0.31 4.54 14.24
N GLY A 349 1.18 5.56 14.05
CA GLY A 349 2.52 5.59 14.63
C GLY A 349 3.43 4.46 14.12
N LEU A 350 3.29 4.05 12.86
CA LEU A 350 4.05 2.93 12.30
C LEU A 350 5.51 3.30 12.03
N ASP A 351 6.43 2.41 12.38
CA ASP A 351 7.83 2.48 11.92
C ASP A 351 7.92 1.94 10.50
N THR A 352 7.99 2.83 9.52
CA THR A 352 7.77 2.53 8.09
C THR A 352 8.84 1.63 7.46
N ILE A 353 9.90 1.33 8.22
CA ILE A 353 10.94 0.35 7.85
C ILE A 353 10.52 -1.07 8.24
N ASN A 354 9.89 -1.23 9.41
CA ASN A 354 9.49 -2.52 9.94
C ASN A 354 8.05 -2.89 9.59
N GLU A 355 7.19 -1.90 9.44
CA GLU A 355 5.76 -2.05 9.17
C GLU A 355 5.36 -1.03 8.10
N GLY A 356 4.31 -1.27 7.32
CA GLY A 356 3.84 -0.29 6.35
C GLY A 356 2.52 -0.69 5.73
N VAL A 357 1.77 0.27 5.23
CA VAL A 357 0.43 0.01 4.69
C VAL A 357 0.53 -0.46 3.24
N LEU A 358 -0.28 -1.46 2.84
CA LEU A 358 -0.35 -1.93 1.45
C LEU A 358 -1.68 -1.68 0.76
N ALA A 359 -2.78 -1.76 1.50
CA ALA A 359 -4.12 -1.63 0.96
C ALA A 359 -5.11 -1.35 2.08
N VAL A 360 -6.26 -0.80 1.70
CA VAL A 360 -7.44 -0.71 2.56
C VAL A 360 -8.55 -1.54 1.92
N CYS A 361 -9.11 -2.47 2.69
CA CYS A 361 -10.37 -3.11 2.35
C CYS A 361 -11.47 -2.62 3.27
N GLY A 362 -12.72 -2.92 2.95
CA GLY A 362 -13.83 -2.53 3.81
C GLY A 362 -15.10 -3.25 3.43
N PHE A 363 -16.09 -3.17 4.32
CA PHE A 363 -17.37 -3.85 4.15
C PHE A 363 -18.48 -3.12 4.90
N GLY A 364 -19.72 -3.42 4.49
CA GLY A 364 -20.89 -2.74 5.03
C GLY A 364 -22.17 -3.11 4.30
N TRP A 365 -23.28 -2.52 4.75
CA TRP A 365 -24.55 -2.67 4.06
C TRP A 365 -24.50 -2.01 2.69
N ARG A 366 -24.88 -2.75 1.66
CA ARG A 366 -25.06 -2.21 0.30
C ARG A 366 -26.30 -1.32 0.28
N ALA A 367 -26.20 -0.15 -0.35
CA ALA A 367 -27.34 0.73 -0.56
C ALA A 367 -28.36 0.12 -1.53
N SER A 368 -29.63 0.52 -1.42
CA SER A 368 -30.69 0.06 -2.34
C SER A 368 -30.60 0.68 -3.74
N ARG A 369 -29.77 1.72 -3.92
CA ARG A 369 -29.60 2.44 -5.19
C ARG A 369 -28.12 2.53 -5.55
N MET A 370 -27.84 2.42 -6.84
CA MET A 370 -26.49 2.61 -7.40
C MET A 370 -26.31 4.06 -7.82
N THR A 371 -25.56 4.84 -7.04
CA THR A 371 -25.15 6.22 -7.38
C THR A 371 -23.75 6.29 -7.95
N THR A 372 -22.89 5.32 -7.59
CA THR A 372 -21.55 5.14 -8.14
C THR A 372 -21.50 3.83 -8.92
N SER A 373 -20.95 3.86 -10.14
CA SER A 373 -20.92 2.69 -11.02
C SER A 373 -20.18 1.50 -10.40
N GLU A 374 -20.77 0.31 -10.48
CA GLU A 374 -20.17 -0.96 -10.10
C GLU A 374 -20.18 -1.93 -11.28
N LEU A 375 -19.10 -2.71 -11.41
CA LEU A 375 -18.98 -3.70 -12.47
C LEU A 375 -19.80 -4.94 -12.13
N ASP A 376 -21.01 -5.00 -12.66
CA ASP A 376 -21.93 -6.15 -12.59
C ASP A 376 -22.53 -6.42 -13.99
N PRO A 377 -21.76 -7.02 -14.92
CA PRO A 377 -22.23 -7.24 -16.28
C PRO A 377 -23.33 -8.31 -16.38
N ALA A 378 -23.44 -9.19 -15.38
CA ALA A 378 -24.47 -10.23 -15.35
C ALA A 378 -25.78 -9.74 -14.71
N GLY A 379 -25.80 -8.54 -14.12
CA GLY A 379 -26.98 -7.96 -13.48
C GLY A 379 -27.45 -8.76 -12.25
N VAL A 380 -26.52 -9.44 -11.57
CA VAL A 380 -26.84 -10.32 -10.44
C VAL A 380 -27.13 -9.52 -9.17
N ILE A 381 -26.51 -8.35 -9.04
CA ILE A 381 -26.59 -7.47 -7.86
C ILE A 381 -27.46 -6.25 -8.16
N TRP A 382 -27.28 -5.66 -9.34
CA TRP A 382 -28.05 -4.51 -9.78
C TRP A 382 -28.97 -4.91 -10.92
N ASN A 383 -30.29 -4.80 -10.72
CA ASN A 383 -31.25 -4.98 -11.81
C ASN A 383 -30.98 -3.94 -12.89
N LEU A 384 -30.62 -4.41 -14.09
CA LEU A 384 -30.25 -3.53 -15.22
C LEU A 384 -31.44 -2.68 -15.72
N GLU A 385 -32.68 -3.05 -15.38
CA GLU A 385 -33.89 -2.29 -15.70
C GLU A 385 -34.05 -1.01 -14.85
N ASP A 386 -33.37 -0.92 -13.69
CA ASP A 386 -33.35 0.29 -12.84
C ASP A 386 -32.29 1.32 -13.29
N ARG A 387 -31.60 1.10 -14.42
CA ARG A 387 -30.58 2.02 -14.97
C ARG A 387 -31.13 3.18 -15.81
N ALA A 388 -32.44 3.45 -15.76
CA ALA A 388 -33.02 4.63 -16.39
C ALA A 388 -32.93 5.84 -15.45
N GLY A 389 -31.82 6.59 -15.56
CA GLY A 389 -31.61 7.89 -14.92
C GLY A 389 -30.54 8.68 -15.64
#